data_AF-A0AAD3DZK8-F1
#
_entry.id   AF-A0AAD3DZK8-F1
#
_cell.length_a   1.000
_cell.length_b   1.000
_cell.length_c   1.000
_cell.angle_alpha   90.00
_cell.angle_beta   90.00
_cell.angle_gamma   90.00
#
_symmetry.space_group_name_H-M   'P 1'
#
loop_
_entity.id
_entity.type
_entity.pdbx_description
1 polymer ?
#
loop_
_entity_poly.entity_id
_entity_poly.type
_entity_poly.pdbx_seq_one_letter_code
_entity_poly.pdbx_strand_id
1 'polypeptide(L)'
;MSLTTTFKLNPVSRTVDKARCVRSCGWVLTAHRRLPAPVRAIGSEKLSGNVPWEFGFQCNERYLAWDQSAQLQLLKLVLSQRLGCSPGEVESRTEQLATLLPDLLTRVECTRVDVLEPLLADLPGLTAQLIGLRECLPGVNLSQLVAKYPRLLLDYKEPAALAARLQELQAALPGVNVALLVAEEPHLLRVDIGNVLGNCRRLMPGTDPVKLLVSQPQMVLTAVEAGLSSAMDVEGGAPATAH
;
A
#
# COMPACT_ATOMS: atom_id res chain seq x y z
N MET A 1 -25.05 -39.99 -38.67
CA MET A 1 -26.03 -39.34 -37.77
C MET A 1 -25.26 -38.28 -36.99
N SER A 2 -25.29 -37.04 -37.45
CA SER A 2 -24.50 -35.93 -36.89
C SER A 2 -25.40 -35.11 -35.97
N LEU A 3 -25.06 -35.05 -34.69
CA LEU A 3 -25.79 -34.26 -33.69
C LEU A 3 -25.13 -32.88 -33.56
N THR A 4 -25.76 -31.88 -34.14
CA THR A 4 -25.38 -30.47 -34.00
C THR A 4 -26.02 -29.93 -32.72
N THR A 5 -25.22 -29.66 -31.70
CA THR A 5 -25.67 -29.06 -30.43
C THR A 5 -25.51 -27.54 -30.51
N THR A 6 -26.62 -26.83 -30.53
CA THR A 6 -26.69 -25.36 -30.59
C THR A 6 -26.65 -24.78 -29.17
N PHE A 7 -25.57 -24.08 -28.83
CA PHE A 7 -25.42 -23.36 -27.56
C PHE A 7 -26.06 -21.96 -27.67
N LYS A 8 -27.10 -21.70 -26.87
CA LYS A 8 -27.74 -20.38 -26.73
C LYS A 8 -27.06 -19.62 -25.58
N LEU A 9 -26.36 -18.53 -25.88
CA LEU A 9 -25.85 -17.60 -24.88
C LEU A 9 -26.96 -16.59 -24.51
N ASN A 10 -27.22 -16.48 -23.21
CA ASN A 10 -28.16 -15.52 -22.62
C ASN A 10 -27.39 -14.26 -22.19
N PRO A 11 -27.76 -13.05 -22.65
CA PRO A 11 -27.13 -11.82 -22.17
C PRO A 11 -27.74 -11.39 -20.83
N VAL A 12 -26.94 -11.42 -19.76
CA VAL A 12 -27.29 -10.85 -18.46
C VAL A 12 -26.92 -9.36 -18.47
N SER A 13 -27.93 -8.52 -18.63
CA SER A 13 -27.82 -7.07 -18.47
C SER A 13 -27.72 -6.72 -16.99
N ARG A 14 -26.54 -6.31 -16.51
CA ARG A 14 -26.36 -5.69 -15.19
C ARG A 14 -26.52 -4.18 -15.30
N THR A 15 -27.64 -3.66 -14.82
CA THR A 15 -27.84 -2.24 -14.50
C THR A 15 -27.08 -1.91 -13.21
N VAL A 16 -26.14 -0.96 -13.28
CA VAL A 16 -25.40 -0.45 -12.13
C VAL A 16 -26.06 0.84 -11.68
N ASP A 17 -26.82 0.76 -10.58
CA ASP A 17 -27.38 1.92 -9.88
C ASP A 17 -26.27 2.68 -9.13
N LYS A 18 -25.96 3.89 -9.60
CA LYS A 18 -25.09 4.85 -8.91
C LYS A 18 -25.91 5.64 -7.89
N ALA A 19 -26.08 5.09 -6.69
CA ALA A 19 -26.58 5.85 -5.55
C ALA A 19 -25.47 6.74 -4.96
N ARG A 20 -25.61 8.05 -5.19
CA ARG A 20 -24.74 9.12 -4.72
C ARG A 20 -25.04 9.40 -3.24
N CYS A 21 -24.26 8.86 -2.31
CA CYS A 21 -24.37 9.17 -0.88
C CYS A 21 -23.46 10.36 -0.55
N VAL A 22 -24.06 11.55 -0.47
CA VAL A 22 -23.40 12.77 0.06
C VAL A 22 -23.46 12.69 1.59
N ARG A 23 -22.36 12.29 2.22
CA ARG A 23 -22.19 12.43 3.68
C ARG A 23 -21.45 13.72 3.99
N SER A 24 -22.17 14.62 4.63
CA SER A 24 -21.64 15.79 5.34
C SER A 24 -20.84 15.31 6.56
N CYS A 25 -19.53 15.58 6.57
CA CYS A 25 -18.67 15.42 7.74
C CYS A 25 -18.29 16.82 8.22
N GLY A 26 -19.02 17.31 9.23
CA GLY A 26 -18.61 18.47 10.01
C GLY A 26 -17.48 18.09 10.96
N TRP A 27 -16.27 18.56 10.68
CA TRP A 27 -15.15 18.51 11.61
C TRP A 27 -14.90 19.93 12.13
N VAL A 28 -15.31 20.18 13.37
CA VAL A 28 -14.84 21.31 14.17
C VAL A 28 -13.59 20.84 14.89
N LEU A 29 -12.43 21.34 14.47
CA LEU A 29 -11.15 21.16 15.17
C LEU A 29 -10.52 22.53 15.37
N THR A 30 -10.79 23.12 16.53
CA THR A 30 -10.09 24.29 17.04
C THR A 30 -8.84 23.80 17.78
N ALA A 31 -7.70 23.77 17.11
CA ALA A 31 -6.41 23.53 17.76
C ALA A 31 -5.36 24.51 17.23
N HIS A 32 -5.09 25.55 18.01
CA HIS A 32 -4.00 26.50 17.81
C HIS A 32 -2.64 25.77 17.93
N ARG A 33 -2.10 25.25 16.82
CA ARG A 33 -0.67 24.92 16.74
C ARG A 33 0.10 26.21 16.41
N ARG A 34 0.97 26.62 17.33
CA ARG A 34 1.99 27.64 17.09
C ARG A 34 2.90 27.15 15.95
N LEU A 35 2.93 27.90 14.87
CA LEU A 35 3.84 27.69 13.75
C LEU A 35 5.29 27.86 14.22
N PRO A 36 6.23 26.97 13.84
CA PRO A 36 7.65 27.22 14.04
C PRO A 36 8.09 28.43 13.22
N ALA A 37 8.99 29.23 13.81
CA ALA A 37 9.55 30.42 13.19
C ALA A 37 10.20 30.11 11.82
N PRO A 38 10.09 31.02 10.83
CA PRO A 38 10.67 30.82 9.51
C PRO A 38 12.19 30.64 9.62
N VAL A 39 12.68 29.50 9.15
CA VAL A 39 14.11 29.22 8.98
C VAL A 39 14.67 30.26 8.00
N ARG A 40 15.61 31.08 8.48
CA ARG A 40 16.32 32.07 7.68
C ARG A 40 17.06 31.36 6.55
N ALA A 41 16.62 31.61 5.31
CA ALA A 41 17.33 31.22 4.11
C ALA A 41 18.74 31.81 4.12
N ILE A 42 19.74 30.93 4.11
CA ILE A 42 21.15 31.27 3.94
C ILE A 42 21.36 31.50 2.43
N GLY A 43 21.85 32.68 2.07
CA GLY A 43 22.61 32.92 0.83
C GLY A 43 21.82 32.94 -0.48
N SER A 44 20.93 33.92 -0.65
CA SER A 44 20.46 34.33 -1.99
C SER A 44 21.58 35.12 -2.67
N GLU A 45 22.37 34.43 -3.49
CA GLU A 45 23.30 35.04 -4.42
C GLU A 45 22.48 35.77 -5.50
N LYS A 46 22.62 37.11 -5.51
CA LYS A 46 21.91 38.01 -6.42
C LYS A 46 22.36 37.80 -7.86
N LEU A 47 21.73 36.86 -8.57
CA LEU A 47 21.66 36.91 -10.02
C LEU A 47 20.46 37.78 -10.40
N SER A 48 20.68 39.09 -10.40
CA SER A 48 19.76 40.10 -10.96
C SER A 48 19.76 40.02 -12.49
N GLY A 49 19.28 38.90 -13.01
CA GLY A 49 18.80 38.78 -14.38
C GLY A 49 17.28 38.90 -14.32
N ASN A 50 16.76 39.98 -14.90
CA ASN A 50 15.33 40.22 -15.09
C ASN A 50 14.72 39.02 -15.85
N VAL A 51 14.19 38.02 -15.13
CA VAL A 51 13.40 36.94 -15.74
C VAL A 51 11.99 37.52 -15.91
N PRO A 52 11.55 37.84 -17.14
CA PRO A 52 10.26 38.51 -17.40
C PRO A 52 9.03 37.63 -17.10
N TRP A 53 9.26 36.42 -16.58
CA TRP A 53 8.27 35.38 -16.32
C TRP A 53 8.33 34.95 -14.86
N GLU A 54 8.25 35.92 -13.93
CA GLU A 54 7.73 35.57 -12.61
C GLU A 54 6.32 35.02 -12.82
N PHE A 55 6.22 33.69 -12.84
CA PHE A 55 4.97 32.95 -12.84
C PHE A 55 4.27 33.25 -11.51
N GLY A 56 3.56 34.38 -11.48
CA GLY A 56 2.49 34.60 -10.53
C GLY A 56 1.44 33.54 -10.87
N PHE A 57 1.55 32.37 -10.24
CA PHE A 57 0.53 31.33 -10.31
C PHE A 57 -0.73 31.86 -9.62
N GLN A 58 -1.47 32.74 -10.30
CA GLN A 58 -2.92 32.73 -10.25
C GLN A 58 -3.36 31.48 -11.00
N CYS A 59 -3.05 30.31 -10.42
CA CYS A 59 -3.71 29.07 -10.73
C CYS A 59 -5.18 29.33 -10.46
N ASN A 60 -5.96 29.56 -11.51
CA ASN A 60 -7.41 29.51 -11.40
C ASN A 60 -7.75 28.06 -11.08
N GLU A 61 -7.88 27.75 -9.79
CA GLU A 61 -8.06 26.40 -9.24
C GLU A 61 -9.20 25.64 -9.94
N ARG A 62 -10.17 26.35 -10.50
CA ARG A 62 -11.28 25.78 -11.27
C ARG A 62 -10.87 25.10 -12.59
N TYR A 63 -9.73 25.47 -13.17
CA TYR A 63 -9.24 24.93 -14.45
C TYR A 63 -8.03 24.00 -14.30
N LEU A 64 -7.51 23.84 -13.08
CA LEU A 64 -6.53 22.80 -12.80
C LEU A 64 -7.26 21.46 -12.73
N ALA A 65 -7.31 20.76 -13.86
CA ALA A 65 -7.58 19.34 -13.85
C ALA A 65 -6.43 18.69 -13.07
N TRP A 66 -6.74 18.16 -11.88
CA TRP A 66 -5.79 17.39 -11.08
C TRP A 66 -5.59 16.00 -11.70
N ASP A 67 -4.94 16.00 -12.86
CA ASP A 67 -4.68 14.81 -13.65
C ASP A 67 -3.45 14.04 -13.14
N GLN A 68 -3.23 12.86 -13.71
CA GLN A 68 -2.09 12.00 -13.36
C GLN A 68 -0.75 12.69 -13.63
N SER A 69 -0.68 13.53 -14.67
CA SER A 69 0.55 14.26 -15.02
C SER A 69 0.92 15.29 -13.95
N ALA A 70 -0.05 16.08 -13.45
CA ALA A 70 0.16 17.02 -12.37
C ALA A 70 0.55 16.33 -11.05
N GLN A 71 -0.08 15.20 -10.73
CA GLN A 71 0.28 14.39 -9.56
C GLN A 71 1.72 13.88 -9.64
N LEU A 72 2.13 13.37 -10.80
CA LEU A 72 3.50 12.90 -11.03
C LEU A 72 4.51 14.05 -10.90
N GLN A 73 4.21 15.24 -11.44
CA GLN A 73 5.09 16.41 -11.32
C GLN A 73 5.23 16.88 -9.87
N LEU A 74 4.13 16.92 -9.11
CA LEU A 74 4.18 17.23 -7.68
C LEU A 74 5.01 16.18 -6.93
N LEU A 75 4.80 14.90 -7.24
CA LEU A 75 5.53 13.80 -6.63
C LEU A 75 7.04 13.92 -6.87
N LYS A 76 7.46 14.19 -8.12
CA LYS A 76 8.86 14.44 -8.49
C LYS A 76 9.46 15.61 -7.70
N LEU A 77 8.72 16.72 -7.58
CA LEU A 77 9.17 17.91 -6.85
C LEU A 77 9.33 17.64 -5.35
N VAL A 78 8.41 16.90 -4.74
CA VAL A 78 8.52 16.53 -3.33
C VAL A 78 9.68 15.56 -3.11
N LEU A 79 9.87 14.56 -3.98
CA LEU A 79 10.96 13.61 -3.90
C LEU A 79 12.33 14.28 -4.10
N SER A 80 12.45 15.22 -5.03
CA SER A 80 13.70 15.94 -5.28
C SER A 80 14.14 16.75 -4.06
N GLN A 81 13.18 17.40 -3.39
CA GLN A 81 13.43 18.10 -2.12
C GLN A 81 13.84 17.16 -0.99
N ARG A 82 13.22 15.97 -0.89
CA ARG A 82 13.52 14.97 0.14
C ARG A 82 14.90 14.33 -0.04
N LEU A 83 15.23 13.98 -1.28
CA LEU A 83 16.50 13.35 -1.64
C LEU A 83 17.65 14.34 -1.80
N GLY A 84 17.36 15.64 -1.84
CA GLY A 84 18.37 16.69 -2.05
C GLY A 84 18.99 16.65 -3.45
N CYS A 85 18.24 16.26 -4.47
CA CYS A 85 18.71 16.12 -5.84
C CYS A 85 17.85 16.92 -6.84
N SER A 86 18.27 16.98 -8.11
CA SER A 86 17.49 17.63 -9.16
C SER A 86 16.27 16.79 -9.59
N PRO A 87 15.17 17.41 -10.08
CA PRO A 87 14.00 16.65 -10.57
C PRO A 87 14.34 15.72 -11.75
N GLY A 88 15.34 16.06 -12.57
CA GLY A 88 15.83 15.19 -13.65
C GLY A 88 16.54 13.94 -13.11
N GLU A 89 17.26 14.03 -12.00
CA GLU A 89 17.83 12.86 -11.33
C GLU A 89 16.75 11.94 -10.75
N VAL A 90 15.69 12.50 -10.15
CA VAL A 90 14.54 11.72 -9.66
C VAL A 90 13.89 10.95 -10.80
N GLU A 91 13.73 11.59 -11.97
CA GLU A 91 13.20 10.95 -13.16
C GLU A 91 14.09 9.81 -13.65
N SER A 92 15.40 10.03 -13.78
CA SER A 92 16.35 8.98 -14.14
C SER A 92 16.34 7.80 -13.16
N ARG A 93 16.25 8.06 -11.85
CA ARG A 93 16.12 7.00 -10.83
C ARG A 93 14.77 6.26 -10.94
N THR A 94 13.71 6.96 -11.31
CA THR A 94 12.38 6.36 -11.54
C THR A 94 12.38 5.46 -12.79
N GLU A 95 13.09 5.83 -13.85
CA GLU A 95 13.30 4.99 -15.03
C GLU A 95 14.11 3.72 -14.71
N GLN A 96 15.15 3.85 -13.88
CA GLN A 96 15.89 2.70 -13.36
C GLN A 96 15.00 1.80 -12.50
N LEU A 97 14.17 2.38 -11.61
CA LEU A 97 13.19 1.66 -10.83
C LEU A 97 12.19 0.92 -11.73
N ALA A 98 11.76 1.53 -12.85
CA ALA A 98 10.87 0.91 -13.83
C ALA A 98 11.49 -0.31 -14.52
N THR A 99 12.82 -0.32 -14.69
CA THR A 99 13.55 -1.46 -15.23
C THR A 99 13.54 -2.65 -14.26
N LEU A 100 13.58 -2.37 -12.95
CA LEU A 100 13.56 -3.39 -11.89
C LEU A 100 12.13 -3.88 -11.57
N LEU A 101 11.17 -2.96 -11.54
CA LEU A 101 9.80 -3.16 -11.05
C LEU A 101 8.77 -2.49 -11.98
N PRO A 102 8.55 -3.03 -13.20
CA PRO A 102 7.68 -2.41 -14.19
C PRO A 102 6.21 -2.28 -13.73
N ASP A 103 5.70 -3.24 -12.96
CA ASP A 103 4.31 -3.17 -12.46
C ASP A 103 4.13 -2.05 -11.43
N LEU A 104 5.17 -1.72 -10.65
CA LEU A 104 5.13 -0.63 -9.68
C LEU A 104 5.00 0.72 -10.38
N LEU A 105 5.61 0.90 -11.56
CA LEU A 105 5.56 2.15 -12.32
C LEU A 105 4.12 2.58 -12.61
N THR A 106 3.24 1.62 -12.94
CA THR A 106 1.82 1.87 -13.21
C THR A 106 1.06 2.45 -12.01
N ARG A 107 1.66 2.40 -10.81
CA ARG A 107 1.07 2.86 -9.54
C ARG A 107 1.93 3.91 -8.83
N VAL A 108 3.02 4.41 -9.43
CA VAL A 108 3.93 5.36 -8.77
C VAL A 108 3.20 6.62 -8.31
N GLU A 109 2.29 7.15 -9.14
CA GLU A 109 1.45 8.32 -8.83
C GLU A 109 0.56 8.15 -7.58
N CYS A 110 0.12 6.93 -7.32
CA CYS A 110 -0.72 6.58 -6.16
C CYS A 110 0.12 6.06 -4.97
N THR A 111 1.42 5.85 -5.17
CA THR A 111 2.29 5.32 -4.12
C THR A 111 2.75 6.46 -3.23
N ARG A 112 2.73 6.22 -1.92
CA ARG A 112 3.08 7.27 -0.96
C ARG A 112 4.57 7.61 -1.04
N VAL A 113 4.89 8.89 -0.83
CA VAL A 113 6.27 9.42 -0.83
C VAL A 113 7.15 8.70 0.18
N ASP A 114 6.63 8.39 1.38
CA ASP A 114 7.36 7.66 2.43
C ASP A 114 7.81 6.26 2.00
N VAL A 115 7.18 5.71 0.97
CA VAL A 115 7.57 4.42 0.40
C VAL A 115 8.51 4.58 -0.79
N LEU A 116 8.27 5.54 -1.67
CA LEU A 116 9.12 5.75 -2.85
C LEU A 116 10.49 6.34 -2.52
N GLU A 117 10.57 7.26 -1.56
CA GLU A 117 11.81 7.93 -1.15
C GLU A 117 12.93 6.93 -0.82
N PRO A 118 12.76 5.96 0.11
CA PRO A 118 13.81 5.00 0.42
C PRO A 118 14.16 4.07 -0.76
N LEU A 119 13.22 3.79 -1.65
CA LEU A 119 13.48 2.97 -2.85
C LEU A 119 14.36 3.70 -3.86
N LEU A 120 14.13 5.00 -4.05
CA LEU A 120 14.92 5.84 -4.94
C LEU A 120 16.24 6.29 -4.32
N ALA A 121 16.34 6.29 -2.99
CA ALA A 121 17.56 6.64 -2.28
C ALA A 121 18.69 5.62 -2.52
N ASP A 122 18.37 4.33 -2.60
CA ASP A 122 19.33 3.22 -2.71
C ASP A 122 18.89 2.14 -3.71
N LEU A 123 19.04 2.43 -5.01
CA LEU A 123 18.75 1.48 -6.09
C LEU A 123 19.69 0.25 -6.13
N PRO A 124 21.01 0.37 -5.85
CA PRO A 124 21.88 -0.79 -5.78
C PRO A 124 21.48 -1.75 -4.65
N GLY A 125 21.19 -1.22 -3.46
CA GLY A 125 20.71 -2.02 -2.33
C GLY A 125 19.36 -2.67 -2.63
N LEU A 126 18.43 -1.95 -3.27
CA LEU A 126 17.17 -2.50 -3.75
C LEU A 126 17.38 -3.69 -4.71
N THR A 127 18.36 -3.62 -5.60
CA THR A 127 18.65 -4.71 -6.55
C THR A 127 19.12 -5.97 -5.82
N ALA A 128 20.04 -5.83 -4.87
CA ALA A 128 20.50 -6.94 -4.03
C ALA A 128 19.35 -7.53 -3.20
N GLN A 129 18.48 -6.66 -2.66
CA GLN A 129 17.29 -7.08 -1.93
C GLN A 129 16.32 -7.88 -2.82
N LEU A 130 16.04 -7.42 -4.04
CA LEU A 130 15.16 -8.13 -4.98
C LEU A 130 15.71 -9.52 -5.34
N ILE A 131 17.02 -9.68 -5.45
CA ILE A 131 17.66 -10.99 -5.66
C ILE A 131 17.40 -11.90 -4.45
N GLY A 132 17.64 -11.42 -3.23
CA GLY A 132 17.37 -12.21 -2.02
C GLY A 132 15.88 -12.56 -1.84
N LEU A 133 14.98 -11.65 -2.19
CA LEU A 133 13.53 -11.92 -2.21
C LEU A 133 13.18 -12.99 -3.25
N ARG A 134 13.87 -13.02 -4.40
CA ARG A 134 13.64 -14.01 -5.46
C ARG A 134 14.06 -15.41 -5.02
N GLU A 135 15.13 -15.50 -4.24
CA GLU A 135 15.58 -16.76 -3.63
C GLU A 135 14.59 -17.27 -2.57
N CYS A 136 14.01 -16.36 -1.78
CA CYS A 136 13.01 -16.70 -0.76
C CYS A 136 11.65 -17.11 -1.34
N LEU A 137 11.25 -16.52 -2.49
CA LEU A 137 9.95 -16.72 -3.12
C LEU A 137 10.11 -17.20 -4.57
N PRO A 138 10.64 -18.42 -4.79
CA PRO A 138 10.85 -18.93 -6.14
C PRO A 138 9.51 -19.08 -6.86
N GLY A 139 9.45 -18.61 -8.11
CA GLY A 139 8.25 -18.69 -8.96
C GLY A 139 7.23 -17.56 -8.76
N VAL A 140 7.36 -16.72 -7.73
CA VAL A 140 6.47 -15.57 -7.53
C VAL A 140 6.92 -14.39 -8.41
N ASN A 141 5.96 -13.72 -9.07
CA ASN A 141 6.25 -12.47 -9.78
C ASN A 141 6.46 -11.33 -8.75
N LEU A 142 7.73 -11.05 -8.45
CA LEU A 142 8.10 -10.02 -7.47
C LEU A 142 7.64 -8.62 -7.87
N SER A 143 7.66 -8.29 -9.16
CA SER A 143 7.22 -6.98 -9.64
C SER A 143 5.74 -6.76 -9.30
N GLN A 144 4.88 -7.73 -9.57
CA GLN A 144 3.47 -7.67 -9.18
C GLN A 144 3.26 -7.70 -7.67
N LEU A 145 4.03 -8.51 -6.94
CA LEU A 145 3.97 -8.59 -5.48
C LEU A 145 4.29 -7.24 -4.83
N VAL A 146 5.39 -6.61 -5.25
CA VAL A 146 5.80 -5.29 -4.76
C VAL A 146 4.83 -4.22 -5.23
N ALA A 147 4.31 -4.28 -6.46
CA ALA A 147 3.30 -3.34 -6.93
C ALA A 147 2.02 -3.40 -6.07
N LYS A 148 1.61 -4.59 -5.62
CA LYS A 148 0.49 -4.77 -4.68
C LYS A 148 0.84 -4.25 -3.28
N TYR A 149 2.02 -4.59 -2.78
CA TYR A 149 2.46 -4.27 -1.43
C TYR A 149 3.87 -3.63 -1.40
N PRO A 150 3.99 -2.33 -1.76
CA PRO A 150 5.30 -1.66 -1.86
C PRO A 150 6.08 -1.62 -0.54
N ARG A 151 5.38 -1.65 0.59
CA ARG A 151 5.97 -1.66 1.93
C ARG A 151 6.75 -2.93 2.25
N LEU A 152 6.56 -4.01 1.49
CA LEU A 152 7.33 -5.25 1.62
C LEU A 152 8.84 -4.99 1.66
N LEU A 153 9.31 -4.13 0.76
CA LEU A 153 10.73 -3.79 0.62
C LEU A 153 11.28 -2.99 1.80
N LEU A 154 10.42 -2.32 2.56
CA LEU A 154 10.83 -1.57 3.74
C LEU A 154 10.81 -2.45 4.99
N ASP A 155 9.80 -3.31 5.09
CA ASP A 155 9.61 -4.22 6.22
C ASP A 155 10.69 -5.33 6.22
N TYR A 156 11.15 -5.76 5.05
CA TYR A 156 12.14 -6.85 4.89
C TYR A 156 13.38 -6.42 4.11
N LYS A 157 14.12 -5.42 4.62
CA LYS A 157 15.42 -5.01 4.05
C LYS A 157 16.41 -6.17 3.96
N GLU A 158 16.43 -7.01 4.98
CA GLU A 158 17.28 -8.19 5.04
C GLU A 158 16.49 -9.43 4.56
N PRO A 159 16.96 -10.14 3.51
CA PRO A 159 16.31 -11.35 3.01
C PRO A 159 16.18 -12.44 4.07
N ALA A 160 17.12 -12.52 5.01
CA ALA A 160 17.09 -13.49 6.11
C ALA A 160 15.87 -13.32 7.02
N ALA A 161 15.42 -12.09 7.25
CA ALA A 161 14.22 -11.82 8.05
C ALA A 161 12.96 -12.31 7.34
N LEU A 162 12.87 -12.14 6.01
CA LEU A 162 11.77 -12.71 5.25
C LEU A 162 11.81 -14.23 5.25
N ALA A 163 12.99 -14.84 5.07
CA ALA A 163 13.15 -16.28 5.06
C ALA A 163 12.69 -16.89 6.40
N ALA A 164 13.11 -16.32 7.54
CA ALA A 164 12.66 -16.73 8.86
C ALA A 164 11.13 -16.62 8.99
N ARG A 165 10.56 -15.51 8.51
CA ARG A 165 9.12 -15.30 8.55
C ARG A 165 8.34 -16.31 7.69
N LEU A 166 8.84 -16.64 6.51
CA LEU A 166 8.25 -17.66 5.64
C LEU A 166 8.33 -19.05 6.28
N GLN A 167 9.42 -19.37 6.99
CA GLN A 167 9.55 -20.61 7.74
C GLN A 167 8.53 -20.70 8.89
N GLU A 168 8.31 -19.61 9.63
CA GLU A 168 7.26 -19.54 10.66
C GLU A 168 5.87 -19.78 10.05
N LEU A 169 5.56 -19.14 8.91
CA LEU A 169 4.31 -19.35 8.19
C LEU A 169 4.16 -20.80 7.72
N GLN A 170 5.24 -21.42 7.24
CA GLN A 170 5.25 -22.80 6.78
C GLN A 170 5.05 -23.79 7.93
N ALA A 171 5.64 -23.51 9.09
CA ALA A 171 5.42 -24.31 10.30
C ALA A 171 3.97 -24.20 10.79
N ALA A 172 3.36 -23.02 10.68
CA ALA A 172 1.96 -22.79 11.06
C ALA A 172 0.96 -23.39 10.07
N LEU A 173 1.32 -23.53 8.79
CA LEU A 173 0.45 -23.96 7.69
C LEU A 173 1.04 -25.20 6.97
N PRO A 174 1.10 -26.36 7.64
CA PRO A 174 1.68 -27.56 7.04
C PRO A 174 0.90 -27.99 5.79
N GLY A 175 1.62 -28.29 4.71
CA GLY A 175 1.05 -28.73 3.43
C GLY A 175 0.52 -27.60 2.53
N VAL A 176 0.59 -26.33 2.95
CA VAL A 176 0.19 -25.18 2.14
C VAL A 176 1.41 -24.63 1.39
N ASN A 177 1.23 -24.25 0.11
CA ASN A 177 2.25 -23.51 -0.63
C ASN A 177 2.24 -22.04 -0.16
N VAL A 178 3.03 -21.76 0.88
CA VAL A 178 3.14 -20.42 1.50
C VAL A 178 3.58 -19.36 0.48
N ALA A 179 4.46 -19.69 -0.45
CA ALA A 179 4.95 -18.73 -1.44
C ALA A 179 3.82 -18.21 -2.34
N LEU A 180 2.96 -19.10 -2.83
CA LEU A 180 1.77 -18.72 -3.61
C LEU A 180 0.76 -17.96 -2.76
N LEU A 181 0.52 -18.40 -1.53
CA LEU A 181 -0.41 -17.74 -0.62
C LEU A 181 0.02 -16.29 -0.31
N VAL A 182 1.32 -16.06 -0.09
CA VAL A 182 1.90 -14.71 0.11
C VAL A 182 1.85 -13.87 -1.16
N ALA A 183 2.00 -14.49 -2.34
CA ALA A 183 1.85 -13.80 -3.61
C ALA A 183 0.43 -13.26 -3.84
N GLU A 184 -0.57 -14.01 -3.36
CA GLU A 184 -1.98 -13.60 -3.39
C GLU A 184 -2.28 -12.56 -2.31
N GLU A 185 -1.89 -12.82 -1.07
CA GLU A 185 -2.14 -11.98 0.10
C GLU A 185 -0.86 -11.66 0.89
N PRO A 186 -0.17 -10.55 0.55
CA PRO A 186 1.11 -10.19 1.18
C PRO A 186 0.99 -9.78 2.64
N HIS A 187 -0.21 -9.36 3.09
CA HIS A 187 -0.45 -8.94 4.47
C HIS A 187 -0.22 -10.05 5.49
N LEU A 188 -0.28 -11.33 5.07
CA LEU A 188 0.01 -12.48 5.92
C LEU A 188 1.42 -12.44 6.54
N LEU A 189 2.37 -11.78 5.88
CA LEU A 189 3.73 -11.62 6.40
C LEU A 189 3.77 -10.84 7.73
N ARG A 190 2.79 -9.98 7.99
CA ARG A 190 2.76 -9.12 9.20
C ARG A 190 1.91 -9.64 10.34
N VAL A 191 1.06 -10.62 10.07
CA VAL A 191 -0.01 -11.03 10.99
C VAL A 191 0.41 -12.27 11.75
N ASP A 192 0.24 -12.30 13.07
CA ASP A 192 0.45 -13.52 13.87
C ASP A 192 -0.58 -14.61 13.47
N ILE A 193 -0.15 -15.51 12.58
CA ILE A 193 -0.98 -16.60 12.07
C ILE A 193 -1.41 -17.56 13.18
N GLY A 194 -0.61 -17.76 14.23
CA GLY A 194 -1.00 -18.58 15.36
C GLY A 194 -2.24 -18.02 16.06
N ASN A 195 -2.22 -16.71 16.34
CA ASN A 195 -3.36 -16.01 16.90
C ASN A 195 -4.57 -16.00 15.96
N VAL A 196 -4.38 -15.75 14.66
CA VAL A 196 -5.46 -15.79 13.66
C VAL A 196 -6.14 -17.15 13.61
N LEU A 197 -5.36 -18.24 13.48
CA LEU A 197 -5.92 -19.59 13.45
C LEU A 197 -6.62 -19.94 14.77
N GLY A 198 -6.07 -19.52 15.91
CA GLY A 198 -6.70 -19.67 17.22
C GLY A 198 -8.07 -18.97 17.31
N ASN A 199 -8.14 -17.73 16.84
CA ASN A 199 -9.38 -16.95 16.79
C ASN A 199 -10.39 -17.58 15.83
N CYS A 200 -9.98 -18.05 14.66
CA CYS A 200 -10.86 -18.77 13.73
C CYS A 200 -11.47 -20.03 14.36
N ARG A 201 -10.66 -20.83 15.07
CA ARG A 201 -11.15 -22.03 15.79
C ARG A 201 -12.17 -21.67 16.87
N ARG A 202 -11.92 -20.57 17.60
CA ARG A 202 -12.81 -20.06 18.65
C ARG A 202 -14.14 -19.57 18.09
N LEU A 203 -14.10 -18.79 17.01
CA LEU A 203 -15.30 -18.16 16.43
C LEU A 203 -16.12 -19.13 15.58
N MET A 204 -15.50 -20.14 14.96
CA MET A 204 -16.17 -21.09 14.07
C MET A 204 -15.81 -22.54 14.42
N PRO A 205 -16.29 -23.06 15.56
CA PRO A 205 -16.04 -24.44 15.94
C PRO A 205 -16.64 -25.39 14.89
N GLY A 206 -15.81 -26.24 14.30
CA GLY A 206 -16.21 -27.20 13.26
C GLY A 206 -15.72 -26.87 11.85
N THR A 207 -15.16 -25.68 11.61
CA THR A 207 -14.47 -25.36 10.35
C THR A 207 -12.96 -25.49 10.53
N ASP A 208 -12.28 -26.08 9.55
CA ASP A 208 -10.81 -26.08 9.52
C ASP A 208 -10.29 -24.67 9.19
N PRO A 209 -9.61 -23.98 10.13
CA PRO A 209 -9.15 -22.61 9.93
C PRO A 209 -8.09 -22.50 8.83
N VAL A 210 -7.30 -23.56 8.59
CA VAL A 210 -6.26 -23.55 7.56
C VAL A 210 -6.91 -23.54 6.17
N LYS A 211 -7.87 -24.44 5.94
CA LYS A 211 -8.63 -24.48 4.69
C LYS A 211 -9.38 -23.17 4.42
N LEU A 212 -9.94 -22.55 5.46
CA LEU A 212 -10.60 -21.25 5.35
C LEU A 212 -9.61 -20.15 4.92
N LEU A 213 -8.46 -20.07 5.59
CA LEU A 213 -7.41 -19.08 5.30
C LEU A 213 -6.91 -19.21 3.86
N VAL A 214 -6.67 -20.43 3.37
CA VAL A 214 -6.23 -20.68 2.00
C VAL A 214 -7.31 -20.30 0.98
N SER A 215 -8.58 -20.56 1.29
CA SER A 215 -9.67 -20.30 0.35
C SER A 215 -10.05 -18.82 0.28
N GLN A 216 -9.95 -18.10 1.40
CA GLN A 216 -10.43 -16.71 1.55
C GLN A 216 -9.52 -15.91 2.50
N PRO A 217 -8.25 -15.66 2.14
CA PRO A 217 -7.27 -15.06 3.06
C PRO A 217 -7.68 -13.65 3.49
N GLN A 218 -8.15 -12.82 2.56
CA GLN A 218 -8.57 -11.44 2.84
C GLN A 218 -9.73 -11.37 3.85
N MET A 219 -10.69 -12.29 3.77
CA MET A 219 -11.84 -12.32 4.69
C MET A 219 -11.40 -12.64 6.12
N VAL A 220 -10.51 -13.62 6.28
CA VAL A 220 -9.96 -13.99 7.58
C VAL A 220 -9.18 -12.83 8.20
N LEU A 221 -8.33 -12.16 7.41
CA LEU A 221 -7.57 -11.00 7.88
C LEU A 221 -8.49 -9.84 8.28
N THR A 222 -9.50 -9.53 7.46
CA THR A 222 -10.49 -8.47 7.76
C THR A 222 -11.29 -8.79 9.02
N ALA A 223 -11.70 -10.04 9.23
CA ALA A 223 -12.47 -10.43 10.41
C ALA A 223 -11.66 -10.28 11.70
N VAL A 224 -10.37 -10.59 11.65
CA VAL A 224 -9.44 -10.41 12.78
C VAL A 224 -9.22 -8.93 13.07
N GLU A 225 -8.99 -8.12 12.03
CA GLU A 225 -8.83 -6.66 12.17
C GLU A 225 -10.10 -5.97 12.69
N ALA A 226 -11.28 -6.37 12.17
CA ALA A 226 -12.56 -5.78 12.54
C ALA A 226 -13.08 -6.26 13.91
N GLY A 227 -12.68 -7.44 14.37
CA GLY A 227 -13.31 -8.17 15.47
C GLY A 227 -12.55 -8.25 16.79
N LEU A 228 -11.31 -7.73 16.89
CA LEU A 228 -10.49 -7.87 18.12
C LEU A 228 -10.34 -6.60 18.96
N SER A 229 -10.41 -5.39 18.38
CA SER A 229 -10.29 -4.17 19.20
C SER A 229 -11.62 -3.69 19.81
N SER A 230 -12.76 -4.00 19.20
CA SER A 230 -14.04 -3.41 19.62
C SER A 230 -14.88 -4.24 20.59
N ALA A 231 -14.55 -5.52 20.79
CA ALA A 231 -15.36 -6.42 21.64
C ALA A 231 -14.84 -6.56 23.08
N MET A 232 -13.63 -6.07 23.38
CA MET A 232 -13.03 -6.20 24.72
C MET A 232 -13.00 -4.90 25.56
N ASP A 233 -13.28 -3.74 24.98
CA ASP A 233 -13.38 -2.46 25.72
C ASP A 233 -14.80 -2.13 26.19
N VAL A 234 -15.70 -3.12 26.27
CA VAL A 234 -16.95 -2.97 27.03
C VAL A 234 -16.70 -3.39 28.48
N GLU A 235 -15.70 -2.76 29.11
CA GLU A 235 -15.65 -2.71 30.57
C GLU A 235 -16.77 -1.81 31.07
N GLY A 236 -17.86 -2.44 31.52
CA GLY A 236 -18.27 -2.29 32.91
C GLY A 236 -18.52 -0.86 33.44
N GLY A 237 -19.01 0.07 32.62
CA GLY A 237 -19.62 1.31 33.09
C GLY A 237 -20.96 1.05 33.78
N ALA A 238 -20.96 0.33 34.91
CA ALA A 238 -22.11 0.26 35.79
C ALA A 238 -22.38 1.67 36.34
N PRO A 239 -23.58 2.25 36.17
CA PRO A 239 -23.90 3.52 36.80
C PRO A 239 -23.90 3.30 38.31
N ALA A 240 -22.97 3.95 39.00
CA ALA A 240 -22.98 4.03 40.45
C ALA A 240 -24.29 4.68 40.90
N THR A 241 -25.24 3.87 41.36
CA THR A 241 -26.44 4.35 42.04
C THR A 241 -26.02 4.84 43.42
N ALA A 242 -26.02 6.16 43.59
CA ALA A 242 -25.83 6.81 44.88
C ALA A 242 -27.02 6.48 45.79
N HIS A 243 -26.72 6.01 47.00
CA HIS A 243 -27.64 5.89 48.14
C HIS A 243 -27.35 7.01 49.13
#